data_AF-A0A2H1V2E4-F1
#
_entry.id   AF-A0A2H1V2E4-F1
#
_cell.length_a   1.000
_cell.length_b   1.000
_cell.length_c   1.000
_cell.angle_alpha   90.00
_cell.angle_beta   90.00
_cell.angle_gamma   90.00
#
_symmetry.space_group_name_H-M   'P 1'
#
loop_
_entity.id
_entity.type
_entity.pdbx_description
1 polymer ?
#
loop_
_entity_poly.entity_id
_entity_poly.type
_entity_poly.pdbx_seq_one_letter_code
_entity_poly.pdbx_strand_id
1 'polypeptide(L)'
;RQVLDGVDVVLKVATKSGNLKTTFVRALKEAASDIKDAVGVLLNRTTSDEVAKLQEENSRLRSDLEDVRRQVAALSVQQQREITPSPEVNSPTPAPISVPPCTSTPVAVPTRAAALARTDDEVEQIVRICMLQCGSMMNARLEAITKRLPVENLRPPLAADRRRLDESLRPIPVRKKSAVDIPAQNITTVERSKDETWATVVGRKKARKAAKLSSVAAQT
;
A
#
# COMPACT_ATOMS: atom_id res chain seq x y z
N ARG A 1 -15.61 -0.78 -4.20
CA ARG A 1 -17.06 -0.85 -4.51
C ARG A 1 -17.32 -0.79 -6.01
N GLN A 2 -16.79 0.20 -6.74
CA GLN A 2 -16.93 0.34 -8.20
C GLN A 2 -16.67 -0.96 -9.02
N VAL A 3 -15.73 -1.81 -8.60
CA VAL A 3 -15.46 -3.10 -9.25
C VAL A 3 -16.64 -4.08 -9.11
N LEU A 4 -17.27 -4.15 -7.94
CA LEU A 4 -18.43 -5.03 -7.71
C LEU A 4 -19.64 -4.54 -8.51
N ASP A 5 -19.86 -3.23 -8.59
CA ASP A 5 -20.93 -2.64 -9.40
C ASP A 5 -20.74 -2.97 -10.90
N GLY A 6 -19.49 -2.96 -11.38
CA GLY A 6 -19.15 -3.39 -12.74
C GLY A 6 -19.41 -4.89 -12.98
N VAL A 7 -19.09 -5.75 -12.00
CA VAL A 7 -19.37 -7.19 -12.06
C VAL A 7 -20.88 -7.46 -12.15
N ASP A 8 -21.69 -6.72 -11.40
CA ASP A 8 -23.16 -6.85 -11.44
C ASP A 8 -23.73 -6.46 -12.81
N VAL A 9 -23.16 -5.44 -13.47
CA VAL A 9 -23.53 -5.08 -14.84
C VAL A 9 -23.18 -6.22 -15.82
N VAL A 10 -21.99 -6.83 -15.69
CA VAL A 10 -21.58 -7.97 -16.52
C VAL A 10 -22.51 -9.16 -16.32
N LEU A 11 -22.88 -9.46 -15.07
CA LEU A 11 -23.81 -10.54 -14.74
C LEU A 11 -25.21 -10.27 -15.33
N LYS A 12 -25.67 -9.02 -15.29
CA LYS A 12 -26.94 -8.59 -15.90
C LYS A 12 -26.93 -8.74 -17.41
N VAL A 13 -25.82 -8.37 -18.08
CA VAL A 13 -25.66 -8.57 -19.52
C VAL A 13 -25.65 -10.06 -19.85
N ALA A 14 -24.85 -10.86 -19.14
CA ALA A 14 -24.75 -12.30 -19.37
C ALA A 14 -26.10 -13.04 -19.16
N THR A 15 -26.96 -12.54 -18.28
CA THR A 15 -28.26 -13.17 -18.00
C THR A 15 -29.38 -12.69 -18.94
N LYS A 16 -29.36 -11.43 -19.39
CA LYS A 16 -30.44 -10.85 -20.21
C LYS A 16 -30.17 -10.80 -21.71
N SER A 17 -28.93 -11.01 -22.13
CA SER A 17 -28.58 -10.97 -23.56
C SER A 17 -29.01 -12.25 -24.29
N GLY A 18 -30.05 -12.14 -25.13
CA GLY A 18 -30.47 -13.24 -26.01
C GLY A 18 -29.58 -13.44 -27.25
N ASN A 19 -28.62 -12.53 -27.49
CA ASN A 19 -27.72 -12.55 -28.64
C ASN A 19 -26.31 -13.05 -28.32
N LEU A 20 -26.02 -13.37 -27.06
CA LEU A 20 -24.74 -13.91 -26.63
C LEU A 20 -24.77 -15.44 -26.64
N LYS A 21 -23.74 -16.05 -27.23
CA LYS A 21 -23.62 -17.52 -27.25
C LYS A 21 -23.50 -18.04 -25.83
N THR A 22 -24.18 -19.15 -25.54
CA THR A 22 -24.23 -19.79 -24.20
C THR A 22 -22.86 -20.06 -23.59
N THR A 23 -21.85 -20.38 -24.42
CA THR A 23 -20.47 -20.57 -23.97
C THR A 23 -19.85 -19.28 -23.43
N PHE A 24 -20.14 -18.13 -24.04
CA PHE A 24 -19.70 -16.82 -23.54
C PHE A 24 -20.47 -16.43 -22.28
N VAL A 25 -21.78 -16.69 -22.24
CA VAL A 25 -22.59 -16.46 -21.04
C VAL A 25 -22.05 -17.24 -19.85
N ARG A 26 -21.68 -18.52 -20.05
CA ARG A 26 -21.08 -19.34 -18.99
C ARG A 26 -19.75 -18.76 -18.52
N ALA A 27 -18.85 -18.45 -19.45
CA ALA A 27 -17.54 -17.87 -19.13
C ALA A 27 -17.65 -16.51 -18.43
N LEU A 28 -18.60 -15.66 -18.81
CA LEU A 28 -18.84 -14.37 -18.16
C LEU A 28 -19.37 -14.54 -16.73
N LYS A 29 -20.24 -15.52 -16.49
CA LYS A 29 -20.74 -15.81 -15.13
C LYS A 29 -19.64 -16.38 -14.23
N GLU A 30 -18.83 -17.27 -14.76
CA GLU A 30 -17.67 -17.86 -14.08
C GLU A 30 -16.66 -16.76 -13.72
N ALA A 31 -16.22 -15.96 -14.69
CA ALA A 31 -15.30 -14.85 -14.45
C ALA A 31 -15.88 -13.81 -13.47
N ALA A 32 -17.18 -13.52 -13.53
CA ALA A 32 -17.84 -12.62 -12.58
C ALA A 32 -17.81 -13.18 -11.15
N SER A 33 -18.00 -14.50 -10.99
CA SER A 33 -17.88 -15.17 -9.69
C SER A 33 -16.45 -15.09 -9.16
N ASP A 34 -15.46 -15.46 -9.99
CA ASP A 34 -14.05 -15.46 -9.61
C ASP A 34 -13.58 -14.07 -9.18
N ILE A 35 -14.00 -13.01 -9.89
CA ILE A 35 -13.68 -11.62 -9.53
C ILE A 35 -14.31 -11.25 -8.18
N LYS A 36 -15.57 -11.65 -7.95
CA LYS A 36 -16.27 -11.35 -6.70
C LYS A 36 -15.59 -12.02 -5.51
N ASP A 37 -15.16 -13.27 -5.66
CA ASP A 37 -14.46 -14.03 -4.62
C ASP A 37 -13.08 -13.42 -4.35
N ALA A 38 -12.32 -13.08 -5.39
CA ALA A 38 -11.01 -12.44 -5.26
C ALA A 38 -11.11 -11.07 -4.56
N VAL A 39 -12.11 -10.25 -4.89
CA VAL A 39 -12.36 -8.97 -4.23
C VAL A 39 -12.75 -9.18 -2.77
N GLY A 40 -13.56 -10.22 -2.46
CA GLY A 40 -13.92 -10.59 -1.10
C GLY A 40 -12.70 -10.96 -0.24
N VAL A 41 -11.81 -11.79 -0.79
CA VAL A 41 -10.54 -12.16 -0.13
C VAL A 41 -9.68 -10.93 0.13
N LEU A 42 -9.50 -10.06 -0.88
CA LEU A 42 -8.69 -8.85 -0.74
C LEU A 42 -9.25 -7.91 0.32
N LEU A 43 -10.55 -7.66 0.32
CA LEU A 43 -11.20 -6.80 1.32
C LEU A 43 -11.01 -7.36 2.72
N ASN A 44 -11.33 -8.63 2.94
CA ASN A 44 -11.23 -9.26 4.25
C ASN A 44 -9.79 -9.30 4.75
N ARG A 45 -8.83 -9.65 3.88
CA ARG A 45 -7.41 -9.66 4.22
C ARG A 45 -6.93 -8.28 4.60
N THR A 46 -7.19 -7.26 3.76
CA THR A 46 -6.77 -5.89 4.05
C THR A 46 -7.39 -5.36 5.34
N THR A 47 -8.66 -5.65 5.62
CA THR A 47 -9.27 -5.24 6.89
C THR A 47 -8.67 -5.98 8.08
N SER A 48 -8.42 -7.28 7.97
CA SER A 48 -7.88 -8.09 9.06
C SER A 48 -6.43 -7.70 9.37
N ASP A 49 -5.59 -7.56 8.35
CA ASP A 49 -4.18 -7.19 8.50
C ASP A 49 -4.03 -5.77 9.09
N GLU A 50 -4.85 -4.83 8.62
CA GLU A 50 -4.85 -3.45 9.13
C GLU A 50 -5.30 -3.41 10.60
N VAL A 51 -6.35 -4.16 10.96
CA VAL A 51 -6.82 -4.22 12.35
C VAL A 51 -5.77 -4.86 13.25
N ALA A 52 -5.15 -5.95 12.83
CA ALA A 52 -4.07 -6.60 13.59
C ALA A 52 -2.89 -5.64 13.82
N LYS A 53 -2.46 -4.93 12.77
CA LYS A 53 -1.38 -3.94 12.85
C LYS A 53 -1.74 -2.78 13.79
N LEU A 54 -2.93 -2.21 13.66
CA LEU A 54 -3.39 -1.13 14.52
C LEU A 54 -3.49 -1.57 15.98
N GLN A 55 -3.91 -2.81 16.25
CA GLN A 55 -3.95 -3.38 17.60
C GLN A 55 -2.55 -3.55 18.19
N GLU A 56 -1.59 -4.05 17.41
CA GLU A 56 -0.19 -4.16 17.82
C GLU A 56 0.40 -2.78 18.15
N GLU A 57 0.19 -1.79 17.28
CA GLU A 57 0.65 -0.42 17.51
C GLU A 57 -0.01 0.23 18.74
N ASN A 58 -1.32 0.03 18.95
CA ASN A 58 -2.01 0.53 20.14
C ASN A 58 -1.46 -0.11 21.42
N SER A 59 -1.17 -1.42 21.37
CA SER A 59 -0.59 -2.16 22.49
C SER A 59 0.81 -1.62 22.82
N ARG A 60 1.64 -1.36 21.80
CA ARG A 60 2.96 -0.74 21.97
C ARG A 60 2.85 0.66 22.59
N LEU A 61 2.00 1.52 22.04
CA LEU A 61 1.81 2.88 22.55
C LEU A 61 1.29 2.91 23.99
N ARG A 62 0.42 1.96 24.36
CA ARG A 62 -0.05 1.81 25.75
C ARG A 62 1.09 1.45 26.69
N SER A 63 1.96 0.52 26.30
CA SER A 63 3.18 0.19 27.07
C SER A 63 4.07 1.42 27.24
N ASP A 64 4.34 2.15 26.17
CA ASP A 64 5.18 3.36 26.22
C ASP A 64 4.56 4.42 27.15
N LEU A 65 3.23 4.60 27.11
CA LEU A 65 2.53 5.51 28.01
C LEU A 65 2.61 5.07 29.48
N GLU A 66 2.54 3.78 29.75
CA GLU A 66 2.72 3.24 31.10
C GLU A 66 4.15 3.47 31.60
N ASP A 67 5.14 3.28 30.75
CA ASP A 67 6.55 3.49 31.10
C ASP A 67 6.86 4.97 31.35
N VAL A 68 6.34 5.87 30.51
CA VAL A 68 6.47 7.32 30.74
C VAL A 68 5.74 7.73 32.02
N ARG A 69 4.55 7.20 32.29
CA ARG A 69 3.83 7.46 33.55
C ARG A 69 4.63 6.97 34.76
N ARG A 70 5.29 5.82 34.66
CA ARG A 70 6.20 5.32 35.70
C ARG A 70 7.39 6.25 35.92
N GLN A 71 8.01 6.75 34.85
CA GLN A 71 9.12 7.71 34.94
C GLN A 71 8.68 9.03 35.59
N VAL A 72 7.54 9.57 35.20
CA VAL A 72 6.98 10.80 35.82
C VAL A 72 6.69 10.59 37.30
N ALA A 73 6.11 9.45 37.68
CA ALA A 73 5.86 9.13 39.08
C ALA A 73 7.17 9.01 39.88
N ALA A 74 8.19 8.34 39.34
CA ALA A 74 9.50 8.20 39.97
C ALA A 74 10.19 9.56 40.16
N LEU A 75 10.21 10.40 39.13
CA LEU A 75 10.78 11.74 39.19
C LEU A 75 10.03 12.64 40.18
N SER A 76 8.69 12.54 40.22
CA SER A 76 7.88 13.28 41.20
C SER A 76 8.20 12.86 42.64
N VAL A 77 8.38 11.57 42.91
CA VAL A 77 8.78 11.06 44.24
C VAL A 77 10.18 11.53 44.61
N GLN A 78 11.12 11.53 43.65
CA GLN A 78 12.49 12.00 43.87
C GLN A 78 12.51 13.49 44.20
N GLN A 79 11.80 14.33 43.44
CA GLN A 79 11.65 15.76 43.74
C GLN A 79 11.05 15.98 45.13
N GLN A 80 10.04 15.20 45.51
CA GLN A 80 9.39 15.33 46.82
C GLN A 80 10.29 14.91 47.99
N ARG A 81 11.19 13.93 47.78
CA ARG A 81 12.24 13.57 48.74
C ARG A 81 13.29 14.66 48.89
N GLU A 82 13.72 15.31 47.81
CA GLU A 82 14.66 16.44 47.90
C GLU A 82 14.05 17.67 48.58
N ILE A 83 12.73 17.89 48.44
CA ILE A 83 12.02 19.02 49.06
C ILE A 83 11.71 18.77 50.56
N THR A 84 11.78 17.51 51.04
CA THR A 84 11.52 17.17 52.44
C THR A 84 12.82 16.85 53.19
N PRO A 85 13.46 17.79 53.91
CA PRO A 85 14.65 17.48 54.70
C PRO A 85 14.28 16.57 55.88
N SER A 86 14.85 15.36 55.89
CA SER A 86 14.77 14.42 57.02
C SER A 86 15.84 14.76 58.08
N PRO A 87 15.58 14.52 59.39
CA PRO A 87 16.40 15.05 60.48
C PRO A 87 17.61 14.15 60.76
N GLU A 88 18.81 14.74 60.82
CA GLU A 88 20.02 14.04 61.28
C GLU A 88 20.61 14.68 62.55
N VAL A 89 21.19 13.81 63.37
CA VAL A 89 21.41 13.88 64.82
C VAL A 89 22.91 14.09 65.09
N ASN A 90 23.28 15.01 66.01
CA ASN A 90 24.27 14.81 67.10
C ASN A 90 24.74 16.12 67.77
N SER A 91 24.63 16.14 69.11
CA SER A 91 25.09 17.14 70.10
C SER A 91 26.49 16.78 70.67
N PRO A 92 27.24 17.62 71.43
CA PRO A 92 26.87 17.98 72.82
C PRO A 92 27.31 19.37 73.34
N THR A 93 26.53 19.99 74.25
CA THR A 93 26.95 20.73 75.48
C THR A 93 25.70 21.43 76.08
N PRO A 94 25.55 21.51 77.42
CA PRO A 94 24.24 21.42 78.08
C PRO A 94 23.70 22.77 78.56
N ALA A 95 22.39 22.95 78.52
CA ALA A 95 21.58 23.50 79.62
C ALA A 95 20.09 23.41 79.27
N PRO A 96 19.22 23.19 80.26
CA PRO A 96 17.86 22.70 80.06
C PRO A 96 16.89 23.87 79.89
N ILE A 97 15.85 23.71 79.07
CA ILE A 97 14.47 24.14 79.37
C ILE A 97 13.52 23.34 78.46
N SER A 98 12.40 22.94 79.05
CA SER A 98 11.32 22.10 78.55
C SER A 98 10.79 22.34 77.14
N VAL A 99 10.32 21.23 76.55
CA VAL A 99 9.55 21.06 75.31
C VAL A 99 8.09 21.63 75.37
N PRO A 100 7.42 21.78 74.18
CA PRO A 100 6.26 22.65 73.83
C PRO A 100 4.97 21.78 73.57
N PRO A 101 3.98 22.02 72.62
CA PRO A 101 3.71 23.11 71.65
C PRO A 101 2.23 23.54 71.44
N CYS A 102 1.99 24.60 70.66
CA CYS A 102 0.84 24.72 69.72
C CYS A 102 0.93 25.95 68.78
N THR A 103 0.80 25.68 67.48
CA THR A 103 0.00 26.43 66.47
C THR A 103 0.61 27.61 65.67
N SER A 104 0.62 27.39 64.35
CA SER A 104 0.49 28.31 63.20
C SER A 104 1.66 29.18 62.72
N THR A 105 2.29 28.72 61.63
CA THR A 105 2.90 29.52 60.55
C THR A 105 1.86 29.87 59.47
N PRO A 106 1.85 31.10 58.91
CA PRO A 106 1.19 31.35 57.63
C PRO A 106 2.13 31.05 56.44
N VAL A 107 1.48 30.61 55.37
CA VAL A 107 1.99 30.01 54.14
C VAL A 107 2.68 31.04 53.24
N ALA A 108 3.95 30.83 52.90
CA ALA A 108 4.56 31.42 51.72
C ALA A 108 4.28 30.49 50.52
N VAL A 109 3.36 30.89 49.66
CA VAL A 109 3.10 30.26 48.36
C VAL A 109 4.18 30.73 47.39
N PRO A 110 5.08 29.87 46.87
CA PRO A 110 5.78 30.22 45.65
C PRO A 110 4.78 30.12 44.51
N THR A 111 4.35 31.29 44.05
CA THR A 111 3.55 31.50 42.86
C THR A 111 4.12 30.72 41.69
N ARG A 112 3.23 29.92 41.09
CA ARG A 112 3.35 29.08 39.90
C ARG A 112 3.62 29.90 38.62
N ALA A 113 4.67 30.72 38.61
CA ALA A 113 5.03 31.64 37.51
C ALA A 113 6.30 31.22 36.73
N ALA A 114 6.90 30.06 37.02
CA ALA A 114 8.08 29.55 36.32
C ALA A 114 7.74 28.52 35.21
N ALA A 115 6.48 28.45 34.75
CA ALA A 115 6.04 27.44 33.78
C ALA A 115 6.04 27.92 32.31
N LEU A 116 6.52 29.13 32.00
CA LEU A 116 6.43 29.70 30.65
C LEU A 116 7.73 30.25 30.04
N ALA A 117 8.86 30.15 30.73
CA ALA A 117 10.15 30.42 30.10
C ALA A 117 10.78 29.08 29.69
N ARG A 118 10.26 28.46 28.61
CA ARG A 118 11.09 27.48 27.90
C ARG A 118 12.36 28.20 27.51
N THR A 119 13.50 27.70 27.96
CA THR A 119 14.78 28.31 27.60
C THR A 119 14.99 28.16 26.10
N ASP A 120 15.72 29.11 25.51
CA ASP A 120 16.07 29.06 24.09
C ASP A 120 16.73 27.70 23.72
N ASP A 121 17.55 27.18 24.64
CA ASP A 121 18.16 25.85 24.57
C ASP A 121 17.15 24.70 24.45
N GLU A 122 16.02 24.75 25.17
CA GLU A 122 14.97 23.72 25.07
C GLU A 122 14.26 23.75 23.72
N VAL A 123 14.05 24.96 23.17
CA VAL A 123 13.46 25.12 21.84
C VAL A 123 14.41 24.60 20.78
N GLU A 124 15.70 24.94 20.87
CA GLU A 124 16.73 24.40 19.97
C GLU A 124 16.84 22.87 20.05
N GLN A 125 16.77 22.30 21.26
CA GLN A 125 16.76 20.87 21.49
C GLN A 125 15.57 20.19 20.81
N ILE A 126 14.36 20.76 20.95
CA ILE A 126 13.13 20.25 20.33
C ILE A 126 13.23 20.33 18.80
N VAL A 127 13.69 21.46 18.26
CA VAL A 127 13.87 21.64 16.81
C VAL A 127 14.88 20.62 16.26
N ARG A 128 15.99 20.37 16.97
CA ARG A 128 16.98 19.37 16.59
C ARG A 128 16.39 17.96 16.57
N ILE A 129 15.63 17.57 17.58
CA ILE A 129 14.97 16.27 17.66
C ILE A 129 13.96 16.10 16.51
N CYS A 130 13.12 17.11 16.25
CA CYS A 130 12.19 17.09 15.13
C CYS A 130 12.92 16.94 13.79
N MET A 131 13.98 17.71 13.55
CA MET A 131 14.74 17.62 12.29
C MET A 131 15.40 16.25 12.11
N LEU A 132 15.96 15.66 13.17
CA LEU A 132 16.56 14.32 13.10
C LEU A 132 15.52 13.23 12.84
N GLN A 133 14.37 13.31 13.49
CA GLN A 133 13.28 12.35 13.32
C GLN A 133 12.65 12.43 11.92
N CYS A 134 12.38 13.65 11.44
CA CYS A 134 11.90 13.87 10.07
C CYS A 134 12.96 13.48 9.03
N GLY A 135 14.24 13.77 9.29
CA GLY A 135 15.36 13.37 8.44
C GLY A 135 15.47 11.87 8.28
N SER A 136 15.32 11.10 9.36
CA SER A 136 15.32 9.63 9.31
C SER A 136 14.17 9.08 8.45
N MET A 137 12.95 9.62 8.63
CA MET A 137 11.81 9.22 7.80
C MET A 137 11.99 9.61 6.32
N MET A 138 12.52 10.80 6.04
CA MET A 138 12.79 11.25 4.67
C MET A 138 13.89 10.41 4.02
N ASN A 139 14.92 10.03 4.77
CA ASN A 139 16.01 9.18 4.29
C ASN A 139 15.49 7.78 3.89
N ALA A 140 14.65 7.16 4.71
CA ALA A 140 14.03 5.87 4.38
C ALA A 140 13.13 5.95 3.14
N ARG A 141 12.36 7.04 3.00
CA ARG A 141 11.53 7.30 1.80
C ARG A 141 12.39 7.51 0.55
N LEU A 142 13.48 8.27 0.66
CA LEU A 142 14.46 8.46 -0.41
C LEU A 142 15.10 7.13 -0.81
N GLU A 143 15.54 6.32 0.15
CA GLU A 143 16.13 5.02 -0.11
C GLU A 143 15.17 4.08 -0.85
N ALA A 144 13.88 4.07 -0.46
CA ALA A 144 12.84 3.30 -1.15
C ALA A 144 12.60 3.78 -2.59
N ILE A 145 12.70 5.09 -2.84
CA ILE A 145 12.59 5.68 -4.18
C ILE A 145 13.84 5.34 -5.00
N THR A 146 15.04 5.50 -4.44
CA THR A 146 16.32 5.18 -5.08
C THR A 146 16.42 3.71 -5.48
N LYS A 147 15.88 2.79 -4.67
CA LYS A 147 15.78 1.35 -5.02
C LYS A 147 14.86 1.06 -6.22
N ARG A 148 13.92 1.96 -6.52
CA ARG A 148 12.97 1.84 -7.63
C ARG A 148 13.38 2.64 -8.85
N LEU A 149 14.33 3.56 -8.71
CA LEU A 149 14.93 4.25 -9.84
C LEU A 149 15.68 3.20 -10.68
N PRO A 150 15.51 3.21 -12.02
CA PRO A 150 16.29 2.36 -12.90
C PRO A 150 17.77 2.61 -12.63
N VAL A 151 18.56 1.53 -12.57
CA VAL A 151 20.02 1.60 -12.42
C VAL A 151 20.55 2.65 -13.37
N GLU A 152 21.21 3.68 -12.82
CA GLU A 152 21.89 4.68 -13.63
C GLU A 152 22.91 3.92 -14.49
N ASN A 153 22.66 3.87 -15.80
CA ASN A 153 23.43 3.05 -16.71
C ASN A 153 24.82 3.68 -16.86
N LEU A 154 25.74 3.33 -15.97
CA LEU A 154 27.16 3.72 -16.01
C LEU A 154 27.92 3.05 -17.16
N ARG A 155 27.27 2.18 -17.94
CA ARG A 155 27.85 1.59 -19.14
C ARG A 155 27.86 2.62 -20.28
N PRO A 156 28.91 2.65 -21.13
CA PRO A 156 28.88 3.45 -22.35
C PRO A 156 27.61 3.17 -23.15
N PRO A 157 26.94 4.21 -23.68
CA PRO A 157 25.62 4.06 -24.29
C PRO A 157 25.67 3.08 -25.45
N LEU A 158 24.94 1.97 -25.33
CA LEU A 158 24.83 1.00 -26.41
C LEU A 158 23.80 1.46 -27.45
N ALA A 159 23.92 0.97 -28.68
CA ALA A 159 23.00 1.32 -29.77
C ALA A 159 21.52 1.05 -29.44
N ALA A 160 21.22 0.13 -28.52
CA ALA A 160 19.87 -0.14 -28.02
C ALA A 160 19.32 0.98 -27.11
N ASP A 161 20.19 1.66 -26.34
CA ASP A 161 19.80 2.75 -25.44
C ASP A 161 19.43 4.00 -26.25
N ARG A 162 20.13 4.25 -27.37
CA ARG A 162 19.79 5.33 -28.33
C ARG A 162 18.38 5.14 -28.93
N ARG A 163 17.97 3.89 -29.21
CA ARG A 163 16.63 3.59 -29.76
C ARG A 163 15.50 3.86 -28.77
N ARG A 164 15.72 3.69 -27.46
CA ARG A 164 14.71 4.00 -26.42
C ARG A 164 14.55 5.50 -26.20
N LEU A 165 15.64 6.27 -26.29
CA LEU A 165 15.57 7.73 -26.23
C LEU A 165 14.77 8.30 -27.42
N ASP A 166 14.98 7.72 -28.60
CA ASP A 166 14.28 8.06 -29.84
C ASP A 166 12.80 7.62 -29.86
N GLU A 167 12.41 6.70 -28.97
CA GLU A 167 11.02 6.28 -28.76
C GLU A 167 10.32 7.18 -27.74
N SER A 168 11.05 7.67 -26.73
CA SER A 168 10.53 8.58 -25.71
C SER A 168 10.25 9.99 -26.24
N LEU A 169 10.86 10.39 -27.36
CA LEU A 169 10.61 11.66 -28.04
C LEU A 169 9.51 11.58 -29.10
N ARG A 170 8.89 10.42 -29.31
CA ARG A 170 7.79 10.31 -30.29
C ARG A 170 6.48 10.73 -29.63
N PRO A 171 5.75 11.71 -30.21
CA PRO A 171 4.37 11.95 -29.83
C PRO A 171 3.58 10.67 -30.08
N ILE A 172 2.77 10.24 -29.10
CA ILE A 172 1.93 9.05 -29.17
C ILE A 172 1.16 9.08 -30.50
N PRO A 173 1.35 8.09 -31.40
CA PRO A 173 0.68 8.12 -32.68
C PRO A 173 -0.77 7.66 -32.50
N VAL A 174 -1.72 8.53 -32.86
CA VAL A 174 -3.12 8.16 -33.06
C VAL A 174 -3.16 7.08 -34.14
N ARG A 175 -3.56 5.87 -33.74
CA ARG A 175 -3.69 4.70 -34.62
C ARG A 175 -4.50 5.03 -35.87
N LYS A 176 -3.86 4.99 -37.04
CA LYS A 176 -4.49 4.62 -38.31
C LYS A 176 -3.64 3.57 -39.01
N LYS A 177 -4.33 2.52 -39.45
CA LYS A 177 -3.81 1.31 -40.07
C LYS A 177 -3.30 1.59 -41.49
N SER A 178 -2.09 1.11 -41.79
CA SER A 178 -1.65 0.54 -43.09
C SER A 178 -0.16 0.21 -42.94
N ALA A 179 0.21 -1.07 -42.81
CA ALA A 179 0.60 -1.95 -43.92
C ALA A 179 1.90 -1.51 -44.61
N VAL A 180 3.03 -2.19 -44.30
CA VAL A 180 4.14 -2.48 -45.24
C VAL A 180 4.82 -3.79 -44.82
N ASP A 181 5.02 -4.69 -45.79
CA ASP A 181 5.86 -5.90 -45.78
C ASP A 181 7.34 -5.61 -45.38
N ILE A 182 8.16 -6.58 -44.94
CA ILE A 182 9.15 -7.39 -45.72
C ILE A 182 10.03 -8.14 -44.64
N PRO A 183 10.73 -9.30 -44.82
CA PRO A 183 10.48 -10.60 -45.48
C PRO A 183 10.86 -11.85 -44.62
N ALA A 184 10.58 -13.04 -45.18
CA ALA A 184 11.24 -14.36 -45.03
C ALA A 184 11.29 -15.08 -43.65
N GLN A 185 10.50 -16.17 -43.55
CA GLN A 185 11.03 -17.55 -43.52
C GLN A 185 9.91 -18.61 -43.65
N ASN A 186 9.90 -19.26 -44.82
CA ASN A 186 9.57 -20.65 -45.13
C ASN A 186 8.39 -21.35 -44.42
N ILE A 187 7.18 -21.27 -45.00
CA ILE A 187 6.21 -22.39 -44.96
C ILE A 187 5.32 -22.40 -46.21
N THR A 188 5.11 -23.60 -46.71
CA THR A 188 4.53 -24.04 -47.97
C THR A 188 3.22 -23.34 -48.39
N THR A 189 3.17 -22.99 -49.67
CA THR A 189 2.10 -22.36 -50.44
C THR A 189 0.76 -23.09 -50.34
N VAL A 190 -0.25 -22.47 -49.72
CA VAL A 190 -1.66 -22.55 -50.13
C VAL A 190 -2.25 -21.15 -49.98
N GLU A 191 -2.35 -20.45 -51.10
CA GLU A 191 -2.86 -19.09 -51.18
C GLU A 191 -4.36 -19.07 -50.83
N ARG A 192 -4.71 -18.59 -49.63
CA ARG A 192 -6.10 -18.40 -49.21
C ARG A 192 -6.50 -16.95 -49.50
N SER A 193 -7.12 -16.77 -50.66
CA SER A 193 -7.70 -15.50 -51.14
C SER A 193 -8.61 -14.85 -50.09
N LYS A 194 -8.45 -13.53 -49.91
CA LYS A 194 -9.08 -12.70 -48.88
C LYS A 194 -10.55 -12.35 -49.13
N ASP A 195 -11.20 -12.96 -50.12
CA ASP A 195 -12.59 -12.67 -50.51
C ASP A 195 -13.53 -13.87 -50.28
N GLU A 196 -13.24 -14.70 -49.28
CA GLU A 196 -14.02 -15.91 -48.98
C GLU A 196 -15.38 -15.51 -48.35
N THR A 197 -16.31 -15.16 -49.23
CA THR A 197 -17.69 -14.77 -48.91
C THR A 197 -18.47 -15.96 -48.37
N TRP A 198 -19.42 -15.74 -47.44
CA TRP A 198 -20.17 -16.79 -46.74
C TRP A 198 -20.75 -17.89 -47.65
N ALA A 199 -21.15 -17.55 -48.88
CA ALA A 199 -21.63 -18.49 -49.89
C ALA A 199 -20.66 -19.65 -50.17
N THR A 200 -19.35 -19.39 -50.21
CA THR A 200 -18.31 -20.39 -50.51
C THR A 200 -18.16 -21.40 -49.36
N VAL A 201 -18.33 -20.95 -48.12
CA VAL A 201 -18.30 -21.81 -46.92
C VAL A 201 -19.51 -22.75 -46.90
N VAL A 202 -20.71 -22.26 -47.26
CA VAL A 202 -21.90 -23.12 -47.35
C VAL A 202 -21.78 -24.11 -48.51
N GLY A 203 -21.19 -23.69 -49.63
CA GLY A 203 -20.88 -24.55 -50.78
C GLY A 203 -19.98 -25.73 -50.40
N ARG A 204 -18.86 -25.48 -49.70
CA ARG A 204 -17.97 -26.55 -49.22
C ARG A 204 -18.65 -27.51 -48.24
N LYS A 205 -19.51 -26.99 -47.35
CA LYS A 205 -20.29 -27.83 -46.42
C LYS A 205 -21.28 -28.74 -47.15
N LYS A 206 -21.94 -28.23 -48.20
CA LYS A 206 -22.86 -29.01 -49.04
C LYS A 206 -22.11 -30.08 -49.84
N ALA A 207 -20.96 -29.72 -50.44
CA ALA A 207 -20.11 -30.66 -51.16
C ALA A 207 -19.57 -31.80 -50.26
N ARG A 208 -19.15 -31.48 -49.03
CA ARG A 208 -18.69 -32.48 -48.06
C ARG A 208 -19.81 -33.43 -47.61
N LYS A 209 -21.06 -32.94 -47.54
CA LYS A 209 -22.23 -33.77 -47.24
C LYS A 209 -22.59 -34.71 -48.40
N ALA A 210 -22.48 -34.24 -49.65
CA ALA A 210 -22.66 -35.07 -50.84
C ALA A 210 -21.59 -36.16 -50.96
N ALA A 211 -20.31 -35.83 -50.73
CA ALA A 211 -19.22 -36.79 -50.73
C ALA A 211 -19.35 -37.86 -49.62
N LYS A 212 -19.91 -37.49 -48.46
CA LYS A 212 -20.21 -38.43 -47.38
C LYS A 212 -21.32 -39.40 -47.79
N LEU A 213 -22.35 -38.93 -48.49
CA LEU A 213 -23.45 -39.77 -48.97
C LEU A 213 -23.01 -40.70 -50.11
N SER A 214 -22.17 -40.24 -51.03
CA SER A 214 -21.63 -41.08 -52.11
C SER A 214 -20.65 -42.13 -51.59
N SER A 215 -19.86 -41.81 -50.57
CA SER A 215 -18.98 -42.78 -49.89
C SER A 215 -19.77 -43.87 -49.15
N VAL A 216 -20.94 -43.55 -48.61
CA VAL A 216 -21.81 -44.53 -47.93
C VAL A 216 -22.54 -45.41 -48.95
N ALA A 217 -22.95 -44.85 -50.10
CA ALA A 217 -23.59 -45.61 -51.17
C ALA A 217 -22.63 -46.56 -51.92
N ALA A 218 -21.32 -46.30 -51.87
CA ALA A 218 -20.30 -47.18 -52.47
C ALA A 218 -19.85 -48.33 -51.55
N GLN A 219 -20.36 -48.39 -50.32
CA GLN A 219 -20.06 -49.45 -49.33
C GLN A 219 -21.21 -50.46 -49.14
N THR A 220 -22.26 -50.37 -49.95
CA THR A 220 -23.37 -51.33 -50.06
C THR A 220 -23.38 -51.96 -51.44
#